data_AF-A0A4Y2BIQ2-F1
#
_entry.id   AF-A0A4Y2BIQ2-F1
#
_cell.length_a   1.000
_cell.length_b   1.000
_cell.length_c   1.000
_cell.angle_alpha   90.00
_cell.angle_beta   90.00
_cell.angle_gamma   90.00
#
_symmetry.space_group_name_H-M   'P 1'
#
loop_
_entity.id
_entity.type
_entity.pdbx_description
1 polymer ?
#
loop_
_entity_poly.entity_id
_entity_poly.type
_entity_poly.pdbx_seq_one_letter_code
_entity_poly.pdbx_strand_id
1 'polypeptide(L)'
;MWRLNEFNLSHKSHTVVRLAVHLPQQQPIVYQDGQETQAIERAALRKTTLTSWFELNKNDPSAHNISYSDIPQYYMFDKSTTNWKKRQRGGQNVIGRLPVVSILDIERYYLRMLLLRKSGAISFDDILTVNGLRCITFQQACQEYGLLRGDQQWHDALNDAAQFQYPRQLRMLFAMICDFGEVEDVPDLWVQHQVSLCEDFVHRYSEQTGPHYTLADIEELLTSYNLSLQKLHLPTVDLPASVLERVNFDVVEEQAKPNRYTMQLNSEQRNVVEILLSAEYNNAADTPKCYFLDGPAGTGKTFVYSTLLLTIRGTGDDVIPVASAGIAATILIRGRTAHSVFKIPIDLNATSTCNLKPNTKEADM
;
A
#
# COMPACT_ATOMS: atom_id res chain seq x y z
N MET A 1 -14.97 -46.77 13.89
CA MET A 1 -15.05 -48.14 13.35
C MET A 1 -14.03 -48.44 12.23
N TRP A 2 -13.68 -47.52 11.32
CA TRP A 2 -12.76 -47.83 10.21
C TRP A 2 -11.31 -48.18 10.60
N ARG A 3 -10.70 -47.45 11.55
CA ARG A 3 -9.33 -47.75 12.06
C ARG A 3 -9.27 -48.98 12.99
N LEU A 4 -10.38 -49.32 13.64
CA LEU A 4 -10.47 -50.47 14.56
C LEU A 4 -10.58 -51.81 13.82
N ASN A 5 -11.00 -51.79 12.56
CA ASN A 5 -11.25 -52.97 11.75
C ASN A 5 -10.22 -53.13 10.59
N GLU A 6 -9.10 -52.40 10.62
CA GLU A 6 -8.01 -52.46 9.61
C GLU A 6 -8.45 -52.32 8.14
N PHE A 7 -9.56 -51.63 7.86
CA PHE A 7 -9.95 -51.36 6.48
C PHE A 7 -8.96 -50.38 5.83
N ASN A 8 -8.51 -50.71 4.62
CA ASN A 8 -7.62 -49.86 3.84
C ASN A 8 -8.26 -48.48 3.62
N LEU A 9 -7.73 -47.45 4.29
CA LEU A 9 -8.30 -46.09 4.31
C LEU A 9 -8.11 -45.34 2.97
N SER A 10 -7.20 -45.78 2.12
CA SER A 10 -7.03 -45.24 0.77
C SER A 10 -6.22 -46.21 -0.09
N HIS A 11 -6.77 -46.64 -1.23
CA HIS A 11 -5.98 -47.25 -2.30
C HIS A 11 -5.20 -46.14 -3.01
N LYS A 12 -3.87 -46.13 -2.85
CA LYS A 12 -3.00 -45.25 -3.65
C LYS A 12 -2.80 -45.89 -5.02
N SER A 13 -3.60 -45.47 -6.00
CA SER A 13 -3.49 -45.96 -7.38
C SER A 13 -2.22 -45.49 -8.09
N HIS A 14 -1.61 -44.39 -7.64
CA HIS A 14 -0.47 -43.76 -8.30
C HIS A 14 0.72 -43.49 -7.35
N THR A 15 1.93 -43.62 -7.88
CA THR A 15 3.17 -43.17 -7.24
C THR A 15 3.39 -41.69 -7.54
N VAL A 16 3.54 -40.87 -6.51
CA VAL A 16 3.80 -39.44 -6.67
C VAL A 16 5.31 -39.17 -6.57
N VAL A 17 5.89 -38.59 -7.62
CA VAL A 17 7.30 -38.16 -7.66
C VAL A 17 7.34 -36.65 -7.44
N ARG A 18 7.95 -36.20 -6.34
CA ARG A 18 8.12 -34.78 -6.05
C ARG A 18 9.24 -34.21 -6.93
N LEU A 19 8.90 -33.20 -7.72
CA LEU A 19 9.81 -32.51 -8.60
C LEU A 19 10.34 -31.23 -7.93
N ALA A 20 11.60 -30.89 -8.21
CA ALA A 20 12.26 -29.73 -7.62
C ALA A 20 11.88 -28.48 -8.41
N VAL A 21 11.63 -27.40 -7.69
CA VAL A 21 11.43 -26.06 -8.27
C VAL A 21 12.26 -25.12 -7.43
N HIS A 22 13.28 -24.51 -8.01
CA HIS A 22 14.16 -23.57 -7.31
C HIS A 22 14.84 -22.67 -8.35
N LEU A 23 15.20 -21.46 -7.94
CA LEU A 23 15.99 -20.54 -8.75
C LEU A 23 17.45 -21.04 -8.88
N PRO A 24 18.24 -20.48 -9.81
CA PRO A 24 19.67 -20.77 -9.92
C PRO A 24 20.36 -20.59 -8.56
N GLN A 25 21.14 -21.60 -8.14
CA GLN A 25 21.91 -21.61 -6.88
C GLN A 25 21.06 -21.52 -5.58
N GLN A 26 19.74 -21.66 -5.67
CA GLN A 26 18.83 -21.64 -4.51
C GLN A 26 18.21 -23.03 -4.23
N GLN A 27 18.99 -24.09 -4.42
CA GLN A 27 18.54 -25.45 -4.14
C GLN A 27 18.20 -25.62 -2.65
N PRO A 28 17.10 -26.29 -2.29
CA PRO A 28 16.81 -26.60 -0.90
C PRO A 28 17.82 -27.63 -0.37
N ILE A 29 18.49 -27.31 0.73
CA ILE A 29 19.44 -28.18 1.42
C ILE A 29 18.83 -28.60 2.75
N VAL A 30 18.77 -29.91 3.01
CA VAL A 30 18.36 -30.45 4.31
C VAL A 30 19.62 -30.86 5.05
N TYR A 31 19.79 -30.35 6.26
CA TYR A 31 20.93 -30.62 7.13
C TYR A 31 20.48 -31.00 8.55
N GLN A 32 21.36 -31.66 9.28
CA GLN A 32 21.21 -31.82 10.73
C GLN A 32 21.98 -30.68 11.40
N ASP A 33 21.45 -30.19 12.52
CA ASP A 33 22.06 -29.10 13.30
C ASP A 33 23.55 -29.41 13.60
N GLY A 34 24.44 -28.49 13.24
CA GLY A 34 25.90 -28.65 13.34
C GLY A 34 26.59 -29.39 12.18
N GLN A 35 25.85 -29.74 11.10
CA GLN A 35 26.39 -30.36 9.88
C GLN A 35 26.13 -29.51 8.61
N GLU A 36 25.98 -28.20 8.77
CA GLU A 36 25.63 -27.25 7.69
C GLU A 36 26.65 -27.34 6.55
N THR A 37 27.93 -27.22 6.87
CA THR A 37 29.03 -27.21 5.87
C THR A 37 29.07 -28.51 5.06
N GLN A 38 28.94 -29.65 5.75
CA GLN A 38 28.92 -30.97 5.09
C GLN A 38 27.66 -31.17 4.24
N ALA A 39 26.54 -30.56 4.62
CA ALA A 39 25.33 -30.61 3.80
C ALA A 39 25.48 -29.77 2.53
N ILE A 40 26.14 -28.61 2.60
CA ILE A 40 26.47 -27.78 1.44
C ILE A 40 27.40 -28.52 0.48
N GLU A 41 28.48 -29.12 0.97
CA GLU A 41 29.41 -29.92 0.16
C GLU A 41 28.71 -31.11 -0.54
N ARG A 42 27.85 -31.83 0.19
CA ARG A 42 27.04 -32.91 -0.39
C ARG A 42 26.03 -32.42 -1.43
N ALA A 43 25.42 -31.26 -1.21
CA ALA A 43 24.48 -30.66 -2.14
C ALA A 43 25.17 -30.21 -3.43
N ALA A 44 26.40 -29.67 -3.35
CA ALA A 44 27.18 -29.25 -4.51
C ALA A 44 27.50 -30.42 -5.47
N LEU A 45 27.61 -31.65 -4.94
CA LEU A 45 27.87 -32.86 -5.72
C LEU A 45 26.60 -33.52 -6.28
N ARG A 46 25.40 -33.08 -5.86
CA ARG A 46 24.13 -33.74 -6.20
C ARG A 46 23.27 -32.86 -7.08
N LYS A 47 22.71 -33.48 -8.14
CA LYS A 47 21.75 -32.83 -9.02
C LYS A 47 20.34 -32.95 -8.45
N THR A 48 19.54 -31.91 -8.64
CA THR A 48 18.11 -31.95 -8.32
C THR A 48 17.36 -32.60 -9.49
N THR A 49 16.12 -33.02 -9.27
CA THR A 49 15.27 -33.52 -10.36
C THR A 49 15.12 -32.52 -11.51
N LEU A 50 15.23 -31.21 -11.23
CA LEU A 50 15.20 -30.13 -12.22
C LEU A 50 16.50 -30.01 -13.01
N THR A 51 17.65 -29.93 -12.34
CA THR A 51 18.93 -29.80 -13.05
C THR A 51 19.29 -31.08 -13.81
N SER A 52 18.89 -32.25 -13.31
CA SER A 52 19.04 -33.50 -14.08
C SER A 52 18.08 -33.58 -15.27
N TRP A 53 16.94 -32.90 -15.23
CA TRP A 53 16.03 -32.83 -16.38
C TRP A 53 16.64 -32.01 -17.52
N PHE A 54 17.32 -30.91 -17.19
CA PHE A 54 18.11 -30.14 -18.16
C PHE A 54 19.17 -31.01 -18.85
N GLU A 55 19.93 -31.78 -18.07
CA GLU A 55 20.91 -32.72 -18.64
C GLU A 55 20.27 -33.86 -19.44
N LEU A 56 19.11 -34.36 -19.00
CA LEU A 56 18.37 -35.36 -19.75
C LEU A 56 17.99 -34.82 -21.13
N ASN A 57 17.41 -33.61 -21.18
CA ASN A 57 17.07 -32.97 -22.45
C ASN A 57 18.33 -32.71 -23.29
N LYS A 58 19.47 -32.38 -22.70
CA LYS A 58 20.70 -32.21 -23.47
C LYS A 58 21.16 -33.49 -24.18
N ASN A 59 20.92 -34.65 -23.57
CA ASN A 59 21.51 -35.92 -23.99
C ASN A 59 20.53 -36.89 -24.68
N ASP A 60 19.22 -36.77 -24.44
CA ASP A 60 18.18 -37.63 -25.01
C ASP A 60 17.10 -36.79 -25.71
N PRO A 61 17.13 -36.71 -27.06
CA PRO A 61 16.11 -36.00 -27.83
C PRO A 61 14.69 -36.50 -27.59
N SER A 62 14.51 -37.75 -27.12
CA SER A 62 13.19 -38.29 -26.79
C SER A 62 12.51 -37.54 -25.64
N ALA A 63 13.29 -36.88 -24.78
CA ALA A 63 12.79 -36.13 -23.63
C ALA A 63 12.29 -34.71 -24.01
N HIS A 64 12.68 -34.18 -25.18
CA HIS A 64 12.38 -32.80 -25.60
C HIS A 64 10.88 -32.49 -25.67
N ASN A 65 10.08 -33.49 -26.01
CA ASN A 65 8.63 -33.34 -26.19
C ASN A 65 7.84 -33.69 -24.91
N ILE A 66 8.51 -33.87 -23.77
CA ILE A 66 7.88 -34.25 -22.51
C ILE A 66 8.00 -33.07 -21.53
N SER A 67 6.87 -32.62 -21.01
CA SER A 67 6.83 -31.56 -19.99
C SER A 67 7.56 -32.01 -18.72
N TYR A 68 8.15 -31.08 -17.97
CA TYR A 68 8.85 -31.44 -16.74
C TYR A 68 7.95 -32.20 -15.75
N SER A 69 6.67 -31.83 -15.64
CA SER A 69 5.67 -32.53 -14.83
C SER A 69 5.40 -33.97 -15.26
N ASP A 70 5.56 -34.29 -16.53
CA ASP A 70 5.25 -35.61 -17.09
C ASP A 70 6.48 -36.53 -17.19
N ILE A 71 7.69 -36.00 -17.03
CA ILE A 71 8.94 -36.79 -17.05
C ILE A 71 8.87 -38.05 -16.18
N PRO A 72 8.32 -38.04 -14.95
CA PRO A 72 8.23 -39.24 -14.12
C PRO A 72 7.44 -40.41 -14.71
N GLN A 73 6.54 -40.16 -15.66
CA GLN A 73 5.80 -41.20 -16.39
C GLN A 73 6.72 -41.98 -17.34
N TYR A 74 7.74 -41.33 -17.90
CA TYR A 74 8.63 -41.90 -18.93
C TYR A 74 10.04 -42.21 -18.41
N TYR A 75 10.46 -41.53 -17.35
CA TYR A 75 11.78 -41.67 -16.74
C TYR A 75 11.66 -41.87 -15.23
N MET A 76 12.61 -42.60 -14.65
CA MET A 76 12.77 -42.80 -13.22
C MET A 76 14.00 -42.03 -12.74
N PHE A 77 13.84 -41.24 -11.69
CA PHE A 77 14.96 -40.54 -11.08
C PHE A 77 15.77 -41.50 -10.20
N ASP A 78 16.99 -41.78 -10.60
CA ASP A 78 17.94 -42.57 -9.81
C ASP A 78 18.62 -41.68 -8.78
N LYS A 79 18.25 -41.87 -7.50
CA LYS A 79 18.78 -41.08 -6.38
C LYS A 79 20.28 -41.31 -6.13
N SER A 80 20.84 -42.43 -6.56
CA SER A 80 22.25 -42.75 -6.36
C SER A 80 23.14 -41.96 -7.32
N THR A 81 22.74 -41.92 -8.59
CA THR A 81 23.47 -41.19 -9.65
C THR A 81 22.95 -39.77 -9.86
N THR A 82 21.82 -39.41 -9.24
CA THR A 82 21.10 -38.15 -9.43
C THR A 82 20.75 -37.88 -10.90
N ASN A 83 20.38 -38.92 -11.66
CA ASN A 83 20.07 -38.83 -13.09
C ASN A 83 18.72 -39.45 -13.42
N TRP A 84 18.09 -39.00 -14.50
CA TRP A 84 16.90 -39.62 -15.06
C TRP A 84 17.28 -40.81 -15.95
N LYS A 85 16.65 -41.97 -15.73
CA LYS A 85 16.81 -43.18 -16.53
C LYS A 85 15.50 -43.57 -17.17
N LYS A 86 15.52 -44.04 -18.41
CA LYS A 86 14.30 -44.43 -19.13
C LYS A 86 13.54 -45.52 -18.37
N ARG A 87 12.25 -45.29 -18.11
CA ARG A 87 11.39 -46.21 -17.37
C ARG A 87 10.99 -47.38 -18.26
N GLN A 88 11.04 -48.58 -17.69
CA GLN A 88 10.68 -49.81 -18.42
C GLN A 88 9.20 -50.20 -18.25
N ARG A 89 8.59 -49.93 -17.09
CA ARG A 89 7.20 -50.33 -16.76
C ARG A 89 6.51 -49.37 -15.79
N GLY A 90 5.18 -49.35 -15.82
CA GLY A 90 4.32 -48.72 -14.81
C GLY A 90 4.22 -47.20 -14.87
N GLY A 91 4.55 -46.59 -16.01
CA GLY A 91 4.51 -45.12 -16.20
C GLY A 91 3.11 -44.53 -16.04
N GLN A 92 2.08 -45.25 -16.46
CA GLN A 92 0.68 -44.86 -16.38
C GLN A 92 0.17 -44.62 -14.95
N ASN A 93 0.84 -45.18 -13.94
CA ASN A 93 0.49 -45.04 -12.53
C ASN A 93 1.48 -44.12 -11.79
N VAL A 94 2.13 -43.18 -12.49
CA VAL A 94 3.10 -42.25 -11.89
C VAL A 94 2.71 -40.81 -12.20
N ILE A 95 2.76 -39.95 -11.19
CA ILE A 95 2.45 -38.53 -11.34
C ILE A 95 3.64 -37.71 -10.83
N GLY A 96 4.18 -36.83 -11.68
CA GLY A 96 5.11 -35.80 -11.26
C GLY A 96 4.37 -34.65 -10.60
N ARG A 97 4.82 -34.21 -9.42
CA ARG A 97 4.18 -33.13 -8.68
C ARG A 97 5.19 -32.05 -8.34
N LEU A 98 5.01 -30.88 -8.92
CA LEU A 98 5.72 -29.67 -8.53
C LEU A 98 5.12 -29.15 -7.21
N PRO A 99 5.95 -28.71 -6.24
CA PRO A 99 5.46 -28.11 -5.00
C PRO A 99 4.62 -26.87 -5.31
N VAL A 100 3.71 -26.53 -4.40
CA VAL A 100 3.06 -25.21 -4.40
C VAL A 100 4.14 -24.19 -4.04
N VAL A 101 4.18 -23.08 -4.78
CA VAL A 101 5.07 -21.94 -4.52
C VAL A 101 4.16 -20.75 -4.23
N SER A 102 4.49 -19.98 -3.19
CA SER A 102 3.76 -18.76 -2.83
C SER A 102 3.94 -17.71 -3.91
N ILE A 103 2.89 -16.92 -4.21
CA ILE A 103 2.97 -15.78 -5.13
C ILE A 103 3.95 -14.71 -4.59
N LEU A 104 4.12 -14.63 -3.27
CA LEU A 104 5.12 -13.75 -2.64
C LEU A 104 6.58 -14.14 -2.95
N ASP A 105 6.83 -15.39 -3.38
CA ASP A 105 8.12 -15.83 -3.94
C ASP A 105 8.06 -15.69 -5.47
N ILE A 106 7.99 -14.43 -5.90
CA ILE A 106 7.60 -13.95 -7.24
C ILE A 106 8.29 -14.76 -8.35
N GLU A 107 9.62 -14.74 -8.39
CA GLU A 107 10.38 -15.36 -9.48
C GLU A 107 10.28 -16.89 -9.48
N ARG A 108 10.20 -17.52 -8.31
CA ARG A 108 10.06 -18.98 -8.21
C ARG A 108 8.65 -19.44 -8.60
N TYR A 109 7.64 -18.61 -8.32
CA TYR A 109 6.26 -18.84 -8.73
C TYR A 109 6.15 -18.84 -10.26
N TYR A 110 6.70 -17.82 -10.91
CA TYR A 110 6.71 -17.75 -12.38
C TYR A 110 7.58 -18.83 -13.03
N LEU A 111 8.72 -19.19 -12.43
CA LEU A 111 9.49 -20.36 -12.87
C LEU A 111 8.63 -21.65 -12.84
N ARG A 112 7.85 -21.85 -11.76
CA ARG A 112 6.94 -23.00 -11.65
C ARG A 112 5.91 -23.02 -12.78
N MET A 113 5.34 -21.86 -13.12
CA MET A 113 4.39 -21.72 -14.22
C MET A 113 5.01 -22.14 -15.56
N LEU A 114 6.21 -21.65 -15.86
CA LEU A 114 6.93 -22.01 -17.07
C LEU A 114 7.26 -23.51 -17.12
N LEU A 115 7.69 -24.10 -16.00
CA LEU A 115 8.00 -25.54 -15.93
C LEU A 115 6.79 -26.45 -16.17
N LEU A 116 5.57 -25.96 -15.96
CA LEU A 116 4.35 -26.70 -16.28
C LEU A 116 4.00 -26.67 -17.77
N ARG A 117 4.59 -25.75 -18.55
CA ARG A 117 4.22 -25.48 -19.94
C ARG A 117 5.34 -25.76 -20.94
N LYS A 118 6.57 -25.38 -20.61
CA LYS A 118 7.75 -25.61 -21.43
C LYS A 118 8.22 -27.07 -21.33
N SER A 119 8.51 -27.67 -22.48
CA SER A 119 9.22 -28.94 -22.59
C SER A 119 10.63 -28.73 -23.16
N GLY A 120 11.52 -29.70 -22.97
CA GLY A 120 12.82 -29.73 -23.64
C GLY A 120 13.86 -28.68 -23.22
N ALA A 121 13.58 -27.84 -22.22
CA ALA A 121 14.57 -26.87 -21.74
C ALA A 121 15.86 -27.58 -21.26
N ILE A 122 17.04 -27.09 -21.69
CA ILE A 122 18.34 -27.62 -21.28
C ILE A 122 19.07 -26.73 -20.26
N SER A 123 18.44 -25.62 -19.84
CA SER A 123 18.99 -24.70 -18.85
C SER A 123 17.91 -23.79 -18.27
N PHE A 124 18.24 -23.03 -17.21
CA PHE A 124 17.38 -21.92 -16.75
C PHE A 124 17.28 -20.80 -17.81
N ASP A 125 18.32 -20.63 -18.62
CA ASP A 125 18.37 -19.62 -19.70
C ASP A 125 17.37 -19.93 -20.81
N ASP A 126 17.21 -21.22 -21.14
CA ASP A 126 16.18 -21.70 -22.06
C ASP A 126 14.77 -21.46 -21.52
N ILE A 127 14.60 -21.60 -20.20
CA ILE A 127 13.32 -21.27 -19.56
C ILE A 127 13.04 -19.77 -19.65
N LEU A 128 14.06 -18.91 -19.54
CA LEU A 128 13.92 -17.46 -19.73
C LEU A 128 13.75 -17.06 -21.21
N THR A 129 14.13 -17.92 -22.15
CA THR A 129 14.08 -17.60 -23.58
C THR A 129 12.72 -17.94 -24.17
N VAL A 130 11.99 -16.94 -24.67
CA VAL A 130 10.68 -17.09 -25.30
C VAL A 130 10.73 -16.46 -26.69
N ASN A 131 10.27 -17.18 -27.72
CA ASN A 131 10.31 -16.72 -29.12
C ASN A 131 11.71 -16.25 -29.60
N GLY A 132 12.78 -16.84 -29.05
CA GLY A 132 14.16 -16.47 -29.37
C GLY A 132 14.71 -15.24 -28.62
N LEU A 133 13.89 -14.59 -27.80
CA LEU A 133 14.28 -13.47 -26.94
C LEU A 133 14.53 -13.95 -25.52
N ARG A 134 15.68 -13.61 -24.95
CA ARG A 134 16.06 -13.94 -23.58
C ARG A 134 15.53 -12.87 -22.62
N CYS A 135 14.51 -13.21 -21.84
CA CYS A 135 13.96 -12.32 -20.82
C CYS A 135 14.92 -12.14 -19.63
N ILE A 136 14.73 -11.07 -18.86
CA ILE A 136 15.52 -10.77 -17.67
C ILE A 136 15.01 -11.58 -16.46
N THR A 137 13.67 -11.70 -16.33
CA THR A 137 12.98 -12.36 -15.21
C THR A 137 12.05 -13.47 -15.68
N PHE A 138 11.72 -14.41 -14.80
CA PHE A 138 10.74 -15.46 -15.09
C PHE A 138 9.32 -14.90 -15.22
N GLN A 139 9.00 -13.80 -14.52
CA GLN A 139 7.76 -13.05 -14.73
C GLN A 139 7.65 -12.57 -16.17
N GLN A 140 8.68 -11.87 -16.67
CA GLN A 140 8.70 -11.38 -18.05
C GLN A 140 8.61 -12.53 -19.05
N ALA A 141 9.30 -13.65 -18.79
CA ALA A 141 9.16 -14.84 -19.63
C ALA A 141 7.73 -15.41 -19.61
N CYS A 142 6.99 -15.35 -18.49
CA CYS A 142 5.57 -15.73 -18.47
C CYS A 142 4.71 -14.77 -19.31
N GLN A 143 4.99 -13.47 -19.27
CA GLN A 143 4.28 -12.45 -20.07
C GLN A 143 4.49 -12.69 -21.57
N GLU A 144 5.75 -12.80 -22.00
CA GLU A 144 6.11 -13.05 -23.41
C GLU A 144 5.58 -14.40 -23.92
N TYR A 145 5.43 -15.38 -23.03
CA TYR A 145 4.85 -16.69 -23.36
C TYR A 145 3.31 -16.65 -23.43
N GLY A 146 2.68 -15.55 -23.01
CA GLY A 146 1.22 -15.40 -22.96
C GLY A 146 0.56 -16.20 -21.83
N LEU A 147 1.28 -16.45 -20.73
CA LEU A 147 0.72 -17.11 -19.54
C LEU A 147 0.05 -16.15 -18.57
N LEU A 148 0.45 -14.87 -18.58
CA LEU A 148 -0.17 -13.83 -17.76
C LEU A 148 -1.24 -13.13 -18.59
N ARG A 149 -2.41 -12.91 -17.99
CA ARG A 149 -3.38 -11.96 -18.53
C ARG A 149 -2.90 -10.60 -18.09
N GLY A 150 -2.65 -9.68 -19.03
CA GLY A 150 -2.32 -8.31 -18.66
C GLY A 150 -3.45 -7.65 -17.85
N ASP A 151 -3.19 -6.45 -17.37
CA ASP A 151 -4.08 -5.77 -16.41
C ASP A 151 -5.43 -5.32 -16.99
N GLN A 152 -5.68 -5.54 -18.29
CA GLN A 152 -6.91 -5.12 -18.98
C GLN A 152 -8.19 -5.54 -18.24
N GLN A 153 -8.24 -6.76 -17.70
CA GLN A 153 -9.41 -7.24 -16.96
C GLN A 153 -9.69 -6.42 -15.69
N TRP A 154 -8.65 -5.85 -15.07
CA TRP A 154 -8.77 -4.97 -13.90
C TRP A 154 -9.22 -3.58 -14.32
N HIS A 155 -8.71 -3.06 -15.44
CA HIS A 155 -9.21 -1.81 -16.02
C HIS A 155 -10.68 -1.92 -16.42
N ASP A 156 -11.08 -3.01 -17.09
CA ASP A 156 -12.46 -3.26 -17.48
C ASP A 156 -13.37 -3.34 -16.26
N ALA A 157 -12.95 -4.07 -15.20
CA ALA A 157 -13.72 -4.18 -13.96
C ALA A 157 -13.94 -2.82 -13.26
N LEU A 158 -12.91 -1.98 -13.18
CA LEU A 158 -13.02 -0.64 -12.59
C LEU A 158 -13.87 0.30 -13.46
N ASN A 159 -13.70 0.25 -14.79
CA ASN A 159 -14.49 1.03 -15.73
C ASN A 159 -15.98 0.67 -15.67
N ASP A 160 -16.30 -0.63 -15.63
CA ASP A 160 -17.67 -1.11 -15.51
C ASP A 160 -18.27 -0.65 -14.19
N ALA A 161 -17.57 -0.87 -13.08
CA ALA A 161 -18.03 -0.46 -11.76
C ALA A 161 -18.26 1.06 -11.67
N ALA A 162 -17.39 1.87 -12.31
CA ALA A 162 -17.51 3.32 -12.29
C ALA A 162 -18.81 3.85 -12.92
N GLN A 163 -19.50 3.05 -13.73
CA GLN A 163 -20.79 3.46 -14.32
C GLN A 163 -21.96 3.43 -13.32
N PHE A 164 -21.86 2.68 -12.23
CA PHE A 164 -23.00 2.44 -11.32
C PHE A 164 -22.66 2.40 -9.83
N GLN A 165 -21.38 2.45 -9.45
CA GLN A 165 -20.94 2.47 -8.06
C GLN A 165 -20.53 3.87 -7.61
N TYR A 166 -20.65 4.12 -6.30
CA TYR A 166 -20.11 5.35 -5.71
C TYR A 166 -18.59 5.25 -5.50
N PRO A 167 -17.86 6.38 -5.44
CA PRO A 167 -16.39 6.39 -5.35
C PRO A 167 -15.80 5.57 -4.20
N ARG A 168 -16.46 5.49 -3.05
CA ARG A 168 -15.99 4.64 -1.93
C ARG A 168 -16.02 3.15 -2.29
N GLN A 169 -17.06 2.69 -2.97
CA GLN A 169 -17.16 1.31 -3.45
C GLN A 169 -16.11 1.03 -4.53
N LEU A 170 -15.77 2.01 -5.37
CA LEU A 170 -14.66 1.89 -6.32
C LEU A 170 -13.31 1.75 -5.59
N ARG A 171 -13.07 2.53 -4.54
CA ARG A 171 -11.87 2.41 -3.69
C ARG A 171 -11.78 1.04 -2.99
N MET A 172 -12.91 0.51 -2.52
CA MET A 172 -12.96 -0.86 -1.97
C MET A 172 -12.63 -1.91 -3.03
N LEU A 173 -13.18 -1.77 -4.24
CA LEU A 173 -12.88 -2.67 -5.36
C LEU A 173 -11.41 -2.57 -5.76
N PHE A 174 -10.85 -1.37 -5.84
CA PHE A 174 -9.43 -1.15 -6.10
C PHE A 174 -8.55 -1.86 -5.06
N ALA A 175 -8.84 -1.71 -3.76
CA ALA A 175 -8.11 -2.40 -2.70
C ALA A 175 -8.21 -3.93 -2.82
N MET A 176 -9.39 -4.47 -3.16
CA MET A 176 -9.57 -5.91 -3.42
C MET A 176 -8.78 -6.39 -4.64
N ILE A 177 -8.73 -5.58 -5.71
CA ILE A 177 -7.92 -5.89 -6.90
C ILE A 177 -6.43 -5.88 -6.54
N CYS A 178 -5.96 -4.97 -5.69
CA CYS A 178 -4.56 -4.96 -5.26
C CYS A 178 -4.19 -6.15 -4.37
N ASP A 179 -5.12 -6.68 -3.57
CA ASP A 179 -4.85 -7.84 -2.69
C ASP A 179 -4.98 -9.19 -3.42
N PHE A 180 -6.07 -9.36 -4.19
CA PHE A 180 -6.40 -10.63 -4.81
C PHE A 180 -6.10 -10.68 -6.30
N GLY A 181 -5.96 -9.53 -6.96
CA GLY A 181 -5.59 -9.43 -8.35
C GLY A 181 -4.09 -9.58 -8.53
N GLU A 182 -3.69 -10.39 -9.51
CA GLU A 182 -2.32 -10.45 -10.00
C GLU A 182 -2.08 -9.22 -10.90
N VAL A 183 -2.14 -8.01 -10.33
CA VAL A 183 -1.92 -6.74 -11.05
C VAL A 183 -0.43 -6.55 -11.32
N GLU A 184 -0.06 -6.26 -12.56
CA GLU A 184 1.32 -6.05 -12.99
C GLU A 184 1.80 -4.62 -12.66
N ASP A 185 0.97 -3.60 -12.90
CA ASP A 185 1.29 -2.18 -12.70
C ASP A 185 0.19 -1.45 -11.91
N VAL A 186 0.25 -1.55 -10.58
CA VAL A 186 -0.68 -0.85 -9.68
C VAL A 186 -0.59 0.68 -9.82
N PRO A 187 0.59 1.31 -9.97
CA PRO A 187 0.69 2.74 -10.29
C PRO A 187 -0.06 3.16 -11.55
N ASP A 188 0.04 2.42 -12.65
CA ASP A 188 -0.73 2.73 -13.87
C ASP A 188 -2.23 2.57 -13.63
N LEU A 189 -2.65 1.49 -12.98
CA LEU A 189 -4.05 1.27 -12.61
C LEU A 189 -4.61 2.43 -11.77
N TRP A 190 -3.85 2.92 -10.79
CA TRP A 190 -4.21 4.09 -10.01
C TRP A 190 -4.35 5.34 -10.89
N VAL A 191 -3.35 5.65 -11.72
CA VAL A 191 -3.35 6.87 -12.55
C VAL A 191 -4.54 6.88 -13.51
N GLN A 192 -4.85 5.75 -14.15
CA GLN A 192 -5.94 5.68 -15.13
C GLN A 192 -7.33 5.80 -14.49
N HIS A 193 -7.50 5.36 -13.24
CA HIS A 193 -8.81 5.35 -12.56
C HIS A 193 -8.96 6.42 -11.47
N GLN A 194 -7.94 7.24 -11.24
CA GLN A 194 -7.90 8.24 -10.18
C GLN A 194 -9.13 9.16 -10.19
N VAL A 195 -9.55 9.63 -11.37
CA VAL A 195 -10.66 10.59 -11.50
C VAL A 195 -11.94 10.04 -10.87
N SER A 196 -12.29 8.80 -11.20
CA SER A 196 -13.49 8.13 -10.68
C SER A 196 -13.35 7.77 -9.20
N LEU A 197 -12.14 7.39 -8.76
CA LEU A 197 -11.85 7.05 -7.36
C LEU A 197 -11.95 8.25 -6.42
N CYS A 198 -11.62 9.45 -6.92
CA CYS A 198 -11.53 10.68 -6.13
C CYS A 198 -12.75 11.59 -6.21
N GLU A 199 -13.75 11.28 -7.03
CA GLU A 199 -14.83 12.21 -7.41
C GLU A 199 -15.53 12.87 -6.20
N ASP A 200 -15.86 12.11 -5.16
CA ASP A 200 -16.57 12.62 -3.98
C ASP A 200 -15.70 13.55 -3.13
N PHE A 201 -14.40 13.28 -3.03
CA PHE A 201 -13.46 14.15 -2.35
C PHE A 201 -13.08 15.39 -3.17
N VAL A 202 -13.01 15.27 -4.50
CA VAL A 202 -12.84 16.44 -5.37
C VAL A 202 -14.04 17.37 -5.25
N HIS A 203 -15.26 16.81 -5.25
CA HIS A 203 -16.48 17.58 -5.05
C HIS A 203 -16.57 18.21 -3.66
N ARG A 204 -16.12 17.51 -2.61
CA ARG A 204 -16.15 18.03 -1.23
C ARG A 204 -15.06 19.07 -0.96
N TYR A 205 -13.91 18.94 -1.60
CA TYR A 205 -12.72 19.72 -1.33
C TYR A 205 -12.24 20.41 -2.61
N SER A 206 -11.23 19.87 -3.28
CA SER A 206 -10.71 20.41 -4.54
C SER A 206 -10.06 19.31 -5.40
N GLU A 207 -9.79 19.62 -6.67
CA GLU A 207 -9.01 18.73 -7.56
C GLU A 207 -7.59 18.47 -7.03
N GLN A 208 -7.00 19.44 -6.31
CA GLN A 208 -5.64 19.33 -5.80
C GLN A 208 -5.57 18.45 -4.54
N THR A 209 -6.59 18.51 -3.69
CA THR A 209 -6.59 17.83 -2.38
C THR A 209 -7.37 16.52 -2.40
N GLY A 210 -8.35 16.36 -3.29
CA GLY A 210 -9.17 15.15 -3.42
C GLY A 210 -8.37 13.84 -3.57
N PRO A 211 -7.30 13.79 -4.39
CA PRO A 211 -6.45 12.61 -4.50
C PRO A 211 -5.74 12.22 -3.19
N HIS A 212 -5.39 13.18 -2.34
CA HIS A 212 -4.73 12.92 -1.06
C HIS A 212 -5.69 12.22 -0.08
N TYR A 213 -6.93 12.69 -0.01
CA TYR A 213 -7.99 12.04 0.78
C TYR A 213 -8.32 10.64 0.26
N THR A 214 -8.32 10.47 -1.05
CA THR A 214 -8.56 9.18 -1.68
C THR A 214 -7.50 8.16 -1.32
N LEU A 215 -6.23 8.54 -1.41
CA LEU A 215 -5.12 7.69 -1.02
C LEU A 215 -5.17 7.36 0.48
N ALA A 216 -5.49 8.33 1.35
CA ALA A 216 -5.65 8.07 2.78
C ALA A 216 -6.77 7.05 3.09
N ASP A 217 -7.92 7.14 2.39
CA ASP A 217 -9.00 6.16 2.53
C ASP A 217 -8.61 4.78 1.97
N ILE A 218 -7.87 4.73 0.85
CA ILE A 218 -7.32 3.48 0.30
C ILE A 218 -6.31 2.84 1.27
N GLU A 219 -5.42 3.60 1.91
CA GLU A 219 -4.47 3.08 2.91
C GLU A 219 -5.19 2.39 4.07
N GLU A 220 -6.30 2.98 4.55
CA GLU A 220 -7.14 2.36 5.59
C GLU A 220 -7.74 1.04 5.09
N LEU A 221 -8.28 1.00 3.88
CA LEU A 221 -8.83 -0.21 3.28
C LEU A 221 -7.76 -1.31 3.11
N LEU A 222 -6.56 -0.93 2.64
CA LEU A 222 -5.42 -1.84 2.45
C LEU A 222 -4.88 -2.42 3.76
N THR A 223 -5.02 -1.70 4.87
CA THR A 223 -4.59 -2.17 6.20
C THR A 223 -5.27 -3.50 6.57
N SER A 224 -6.54 -3.69 6.17
CA SER A 224 -7.26 -4.95 6.39
C SER A 224 -6.68 -6.15 5.63
N TYR A 225 -5.89 -5.89 4.60
CA TYR A 225 -5.24 -6.87 3.73
C TYR A 225 -3.73 -7.02 4.00
N ASN A 226 -3.19 -6.39 5.07
CA ASN A 226 -1.75 -6.31 5.34
C ASN A 226 -0.92 -5.67 4.20
N LEU A 227 -1.57 -4.87 3.35
CA LEU A 227 -0.94 -4.05 2.31
C LEU A 227 -0.76 -2.61 2.81
N SER A 228 -0.01 -1.82 2.05
CA SER A 228 0.12 -0.37 2.24
C SER A 228 0.42 0.29 0.90
N LEU A 229 0.14 1.59 0.77
CA LEU A 229 0.46 2.36 -0.45
C LEU A 229 1.96 2.24 -0.79
N GLN A 230 2.82 2.25 0.24
CA GLN A 230 4.26 2.07 0.06
C GLN A 230 4.63 0.74 -0.60
N LYS A 231 3.99 -0.37 -0.18
CA LYS A 231 4.22 -1.70 -0.78
C LYS A 231 3.73 -1.77 -2.23
N LEU A 232 2.72 -0.99 -2.57
CA LEU A 232 2.13 -0.90 -3.91
C LEU A 232 2.78 0.18 -4.78
N HIS A 233 3.86 0.82 -4.31
CA HIS A 233 4.56 1.90 -5.02
C HIS A 233 3.69 3.12 -5.34
N LEU A 234 2.67 3.38 -4.51
CA LEU A 234 1.80 4.55 -4.61
C LEU A 234 2.28 5.70 -3.71
N PRO A 235 1.88 6.96 -3.98
CA PRO A 235 2.22 8.10 -3.13
C PRO A 235 1.66 7.93 -1.71
N THR A 236 2.52 8.04 -0.69
CA THR A 236 2.10 8.01 0.72
C THR A 236 1.55 9.35 1.17
N VAL A 237 0.52 9.34 2.00
CA VAL A 237 -0.12 10.56 2.52
C VAL A 237 -0.10 10.54 4.04
N ASP A 238 0.30 11.65 4.66
CA ASP A 238 0.31 11.81 6.12
C ASP A 238 -0.99 12.50 6.56
N LEU A 239 -2.09 11.74 6.55
CA LEU A 239 -3.40 12.19 7.01
C LEU A 239 -3.93 11.25 8.09
N PRO A 240 -4.33 11.75 9.27
CA PRO A 240 -4.96 10.92 10.30
C PRO A 240 -6.29 10.33 9.80
N ALA A 241 -6.56 9.06 10.08
CA ALA A 241 -7.83 8.39 9.71
C ALA A 241 -9.08 9.13 10.22
N SER A 242 -8.97 9.84 11.36
CA SER A 242 -10.05 10.65 11.92
C SER A 242 -10.47 11.84 11.02
N VAL A 243 -9.62 12.26 10.08
CA VAL A 243 -9.92 13.35 9.14
C VAL A 243 -10.99 12.94 8.13
N LEU A 244 -11.04 11.66 7.74
CA LEU A 244 -12.05 11.14 6.81
C LEU A 244 -13.47 11.20 7.42
N GLU A 245 -13.59 11.12 8.75
CA GLU A 245 -14.87 11.11 9.47
C GLU A 245 -15.31 12.49 9.97
N ARG A 246 -14.41 13.50 10.06
CA ARG A 246 -14.66 14.64 10.96
C ARG A 246 -14.33 16.04 10.43
N VAL A 247 -14.63 16.42 9.19
CA VAL A 247 -14.48 17.85 8.86
C VAL A 247 -15.34 18.41 7.73
N ASN A 248 -15.98 19.57 7.99
CA ASN A 248 -16.63 20.44 7.00
C ASN A 248 -15.62 21.37 6.28
N PHE A 249 -14.31 21.13 6.38
CA PHE A 249 -13.27 21.96 5.77
C PHE A 249 -12.08 21.11 5.30
N ASP A 250 -11.36 21.61 4.29
CA ASP A 250 -10.23 20.93 3.65
C ASP A 250 -8.97 21.02 4.51
N VAL A 251 -8.65 19.96 5.25
CA VAL A 251 -7.45 19.83 6.09
C VAL A 251 -6.17 19.89 5.28
N VAL A 252 -6.11 19.29 4.08
CA VAL A 252 -4.89 19.31 3.25
C VAL A 252 -4.59 20.75 2.83
N GLU A 253 -5.62 21.50 2.43
CA GLU A 253 -5.48 22.92 2.13
C GLU A 253 -5.15 23.74 3.40
N GLU A 254 -5.82 23.48 4.52
CA GLU A 254 -5.54 24.15 5.80
C GLU A 254 -4.14 23.85 6.35
N GLN A 255 -3.55 22.67 6.08
CA GLN A 255 -2.16 22.34 6.41
C GLN A 255 -1.16 23.05 5.47
N ALA A 256 -1.56 23.33 4.23
CA ALA A 256 -0.73 24.09 3.29
C ALA A 256 -0.73 25.61 3.57
N LYS A 257 -1.80 26.16 4.18
CA LYS A 257 -1.92 27.59 4.54
C LYS A 257 -0.82 28.08 5.50
N PRO A 258 -0.47 27.39 6.60
CA PRO A 258 0.64 27.71 7.49
C PRO A 258 1.96 27.95 6.76
N ASN A 259 2.31 27.07 5.82
CA ASN A 259 3.56 27.16 5.07
C ASN A 259 3.59 28.44 4.23
N ARG A 260 2.49 28.75 3.53
CA ARG A 260 2.35 30.00 2.76
C ARG A 260 2.44 31.25 3.64
N TYR A 261 1.74 31.26 4.76
CA TYR A 261 1.72 32.40 5.68
C TYR A 261 3.09 32.61 6.35
N THR A 262 3.74 31.52 6.74
CA THR A 262 5.08 31.54 7.36
C THR A 262 6.14 32.07 6.39
N MET A 263 6.03 31.76 5.09
CA MET A 263 6.91 32.30 4.05
C MET A 263 6.77 33.82 3.87
N GLN A 264 5.58 34.39 4.13
CA GLN A 264 5.30 35.82 4.00
C GLN A 264 5.65 36.65 5.24
N LEU A 265 5.98 36.01 6.37
CA LEU A 265 6.41 36.73 7.57
C LEU A 265 7.74 37.45 7.30
N ASN A 266 7.83 38.69 7.77
CA ASN A 266 9.13 39.35 7.90
C ASN A 266 9.97 38.73 9.04
N SER A 267 11.24 39.11 9.15
CA SER A 267 12.17 38.52 10.13
C SER A 267 11.67 38.61 11.58
N GLU A 268 11.14 39.76 11.98
CA GLU A 268 10.65 40.00 13.35
C GLU A 268 9.38 39.19 13.64
N GLN A 269 8.45 39.16 12.69
CA GLN A 269 7.21 38.38 12.80
C GLN A 269 7.51 36.87 12.85
N ARG A 270 8.47 36.39 12.05
CA ARG A 270 8.91 35.00 12.05
C ARG A 270 9.51 34.61 13.40
N ASN A 271 10.39 35.46 13.94
CA ASN A 271 10.98 35.25 15.26
C ASN A 271 9.89 35.11 16.35
N VAL A 272 8.86 35.96 16.32
CA VAL A 272 7.71 35.84 17.26
C VAL A 272 6.99 34.50 17.11
N VAL A 273 6.69 34.08 15.88
CA VAL A 273 5.99 32.81 15.62
C VAL A 273 6.82 31.62 16.10
N GLU A 274 8.12 31.60 15.84
CA GLU A 274 9.03 30.53 16.28
C GLU A 274 9.13 30.44 17.81
N ILE A 275 9.22 31.59 18.51
CA ILE A 275 9.22 31.62 19.97
C ILE A 275 7.94 31.01 20.54
N LEU A 276 6.79 31.33 19.96
CA LEU A 276 5.49 30.84 20.46
C LEU A 276 5.28 29.36 20.16
N LEU A 277 5.60 28.90 18.95
CA LEU A 277 5.48 27.48 18.59
C LEU A 277 6.47 26.62 19.37
N SER A 278 7.70 27.08 19.59
CA SER A 278 8.66 26.36 20.42
C SER A 278 8.22 26.26 21.88
N ALA A 279 7.59 27.32 22.41
CA ALA A 279 7.03 27.29 23.76
C ALA A 279 5.87 26.31 23.92
N GLU A 280 5.09 26.09 22.87
CA GLU A 280 4.00 25.11 22.86
C GLU A 280 4.54 23.68 22.75
N TYR A 281 5.36 23.40 21.74
CA TYR A 281 5.71 22.01 21.37
C TYR A 281 6.97 21.45 22.05
N ASN A 282 7.94 22.29 22.44
CA ASN A 282 9.21 21.79 22.99
C ASN A 282 9.20 21.65 24.53
N ASN A 283 8.12 22.05 25.21
CA ASN A 283 7.78 21.80 26.62
C ASN A 283 8.98 21.71 27.61
N ALA A 284 9.91 22.67 27.56
CA ALA A 284 10.93 22.80 28.60
C ALA A 284 10.29 23.34 29.89
N ALA A 285 10.69 22.80 31.04
CA ALA A 285 10.04 23.01 32.34
C ALA A 285 9.92 24.49 32.79
N ASP A 286 10.76 25.38 32.24
CA ASP A 286 10.80 26.81 32.58
C ASP A 286 10.37 27.75 31.44
N THR A 287 9.67 27.23 30.42
CA THR A 287 9.26 28.08 29.28
C THR A 287 8.04 28.94 29.65
N PRO A 288 8.07 30.27 29.48
CA PRO A 288 6.91 31.11 29.74
C PRO A 288 5.74 30.71 28.85
N LYS A 289 4.52 30.72 29.40
CA LYS A 289 3.28 30.31 28.70
C LYS A 289 2.34 31.47 28.36
N CYS A 290 2.69 32.69 28.78
CA CYS A 290 1.91 33.89 28.51
C CYS A 290 2.80 34.92 27.81
N TYR A 291 2.36 35.38 26.65
CA TYR A 291 3.11 36.30 25.80
C TYR A 291 2.24 37.50 25.44
N PHE A 292 2.86 38.68 25.43
CA PHE A 292 2.23 39.91 24.97
C PHE A 292 2.98 40.40 23.72
N LEU A 293 2.27 40.43 22.59
CA LEU A 293 2.81 40.95 21.33
C LEU A 293 2.43 42.43 21.20
N ASP A 294 3.40 43.30 21.39
CA ASP A 294 3.25 44.73 21.16
C ASP A 294 3.78 45.14 19.77
N GLY A 295 3.21 46.20 19.22
CA GLY A 295 3.69 46.82 18.01
C GLY A 295 2.80 47.97 17.54
N PRO A 296 3.35 48.97 16.84
CA PRO A 296 2.57 50.07 16.26
C PRO A 296 1.42 49.61 15.34
N ALA A 297 0.51 50.54 15.01
CA ALA A 297 -0.50 50.29 13.99
C ALA A 297 0.17 49.97 12.64
N GLY A 298 -0.38 49.01 11.90
CA GLY A 298 0.15 48.62 10.58
C GLY A 298 1.31 47.62 10.57
N THR A 299 1.83 47.17 11.72
CA THR A 299 2.96 46.22 11.78
C THR A 299 2.59 44.75 11.52
N GLY A 300 1.33 44.47 11.16
CA GLY A 300 0.90 43.11 10.81
C GLY A 300 0.69 42.16 12.00
N LYS A 301 0.42 42.66 13.22
CA LYS A 301 0.10 41.80 14.39
C LYS A 301 -1.01 40.79 14.12
N THR A 302 -2.06 41.24 13.43
CA THR A 302 -3.16 40.37 12.98
C THR A 302 -2.69 39.24 12.08
N PHE A 303 -1.71 39.51 11.20
CA PHE A 303 -1.14 38.50 10.32
C PHE A 303 -0.38 37.45 11.14
N VAL A 304 0.38 37.87 12.15
CA VAL A 304 1.04 36.96 13.11
C VAL A 304 0.02 36.08 13.85
N TYR A 305 -1.06 36.65 14.38
CA TYR A 305 -2.12 35.87 15.03
C TYR A 305 -2.76 34.86 14.07
N SER A 306 -3.01 35.27 12.82
CA SER A 306 -3.59 34.39 11.80
C SER A 306 -2.66 33.24 11.46
N THR A 307 -1.36 33.50 11.31
CA THR A 307 -0.36 32.45 11.06
C THR A 307 -0.31 31.45 12.20
N LEU A 308 -0.26 31.90 13.46
CA LEU A 308 -0.26 31.00 14.62
C LEU A 308 -1.52 30.12 14.67
N LEU A 309 -2.69 30.74 14.48
CA LEU A 309 -3.97 30.02 14.49
C LEU A 309 -4.03 28.96 13.40
N LEU A 310 -3.52 29.27 12.19
CA LEU A 310 -3.45 28.32 11.10
C LEU A 310 -2.44 27.21 11.40
N THR A 311 -1.25 27.53 11.88
CA THR A 311 -0.20 26.54 12.16
C THR A 311 -0.64 25.52 13.21
N ILE A 312 -1.18 25.99 14.34
CA ILE A 312 -1.65 25.11 15.43
C ILE A 312 -2.83 24.24 14.98
N ARG A 313 -3.71 24.77 14.12
CA ARG A 313 -4.80 23.96 13.55
C ARG A 313 -4.32 22.96 12.51
N GLY A 314 -3.31 23.32 11.71
CA GLY A 314 -2.71 22.44 10.72
C GLY A 314 -2.05 21.22 11.35
N THR A 315 -1.50 21.35 12.55
CA THR A 315 -0.96 20.21 13.33
C THR A 315 -2.05 19.35 13.99
N GLY A 316 -3.32 19.76 13.90
CA GLY A 316 -4.45 19.05 14.47
C GLY A 316 -4.82 19.45 15.91
N ASP A 317 -4.20 20.51 16.45
CA ASP A 317 -4.44 20.97 17.82
C ASP A 317 -5.59 21.99 17.91
N ASP A 318 -6.24 22.02 19.08
CA ASP A 318 -7.34 22.95 19.36
C ASP A 318 -6.83 24.34 19.74
N VAL A 319 -7.39 25.39 19.11
CA VAL A 319 -7.08 26.78 19.44
C VAL A 319 -8.33 27.67 19.48
N ILE A 320 -8.42 28.49 20.53
CA ILE A 320 -9.58 29.36 20.83
C ILE A 320 -9.20 30.84 20.63
N PRO A 321 -9.45 31.43 19.44
CA PRO A 321 -9.21 32.84 19.19
C PRO A 321 -10.28 33.72 19.84
N VAL A 322 -9.84 34.65 20.68
CA VAL A 322 -10.72 35.54 21.44
C VAL A 322 -10.32 37.00 21.24
N ALA A 323 -11.32 37.88 21.09
CA ALA A 323 -11.11 39.32 21.06
C ALA A 323 -12.03 40.06 22.05
N SER A 324 -11.68 41.28 22.43
CA SER A 324 -12.48 42.11 23.35
C SER A 324 -13.74 42.68 22.70
N ALA A 325 -13.69 43.00 21.40
CA ALA A 325 -14.79 43.59 20.63
C ALA A 325 -15.23 42.71 19.46
N GLY A 326 -16.50 42.83 19.05
CA GLY A 326 -17.07 42.04 17.93
C GLY A 326 -16.33 42.25 16.62
N ILE A 327 -16.01 43.50 16.27
CA ILE A 327 -15.27 43.82 15.03
C ILE A 327 -13.86 43.19 15.07
N ALA A 328 -13.16 43.27 16.21
CA ALA A 328 -11.86 42.63 16.36
C ALA A 328 -11.94 41.09 16.26
N ALA A 329 -13.03 40.48 16.75
CA ALA A 329 -13.26 39.04 16.62
C ALA A 329 -13.43 38.61 15.16
N THR A 330 -14.10 39.40 14.32
CA THR A 330 -14.28 39.09 12.89
C THR A 330 -12.98 39.05 12.10
N ILE A 331 -11.94 39.72 12.59
CA ILE A 331 -10.62 39.78 11.95
C ILE A 331 -9.80 38.50 12.24
N LEU A 332 -10.12 37.76 13.31
CA LEU A 332 -9.46 36.50 13.66
C LEU A 332 -10.18 35.31 13.02
N ILE A 333 -9.41 34.31 12.59
CA ILE A 333 -9.94 33.10 11.94
C ILE A 333 -10.78 32.29 12.95
N ARG A 334 -12.11 32.32 12.79
CA ARG A 334 -13.11 31.77 13.74
C ARG A 334 -13.13 32.49 15.10
N GLY A 335 -12.73 33.76 15.12
CA GLY A 335 -12.71 34.59 16.33
C GLY A 335 -14.09 34.79 16.94
N ARG A 336 -14.15 34.80 18.27
CA ARG A 336 -15.35 35.16 19.04
C ARG A 336 -14.98 36.18 20.12
N THR A 337 -15.98 36.89 20.65
CA THR A 337 -15.73 37.84 21.75
C THR A 337 -15.47 37.11 23.07
N ALA A 338 -14.66 37.70 23.95
CA ALA A 338 -14.37 37.14 25.27
C ALA A 338 -15.65 36.88 26.08
N HIS A 339 -16.60 37.81 26.01
CA HIS A 339 -17.93 37.67 26.60
C HIS A 339 -18.67 36.44 26.08
N SER A 340 -18.63 36.18 24.76
CA SER A 340 -19.31 35.03 24.17
C SER A 340 -18.64 33.70 24.52
N VAL A 341 -17.31 33.65 24.55
CA VAL A 341 -16.52 32.41 24.74
C VAL A 341 -16.50 32.01 26.21
N PHE A 342 -16.14 32.95 27.09
CA PHE A 342 -15.96 32.68 28.52
C PHE A 342 -17.21 32.98 29.36
N LYS A 343 -18.31 33.37 28.73
CA LYS A 343 -19.57 33.74 29.41
C LYS A 343 -19.37 34.81 30.47
N ILE A 344 -18.52 35.81 30.15
CA ILE A 344 -18.25 36.94 31.05
C ILE A 344 -19.55 37.74 31.21
N PRO A 345 -20.08 37.90 32.43
CA PRO A 345 -21.30 38.65 32.66
C PRO A 345 -21.09 40.13 32.36
N ILE A 346 -22.14 40.78 31.86
CA ILE A 346 -22.17 42.23 31.67
C ILE A 346 -22.85 42.82 32.90
N ASP A 347 -22.10 43.57 33.70
CA ASP A 347 -22.65 44.28 34.85
C ASP A 347 -23.41 45.51 34.37
N LEU A 348 -24.74 45.42 34.40
CA LEU A 348 -25.63 46.53 34.08
C LEU A 348 -25.75 47.46 35.29
N ASN A 349 -25.53 48.76 35.06
CA ASN A 349 -25.75 49.82 36.05
C ASN A 349 -26.85 50.79 35.58
N ALA A 350 -27.30 51.69 36.46
CA ALA A 350 -28.37 52.65 36.16
C ALA A 350 -28.06 53.60 34.98
N THR A 351 -26.80 53.68 34.55
CA THR A 351 -26.34 54.47 33.40
C THR A 351 -26.11 53.64 32.14
N SER A 352 -26.33 52.31 32.19
CA SER A 352 -26.15 51.43 31.05
C SER A 352 -27.25 51.69 30.02
N THR A 353 -26.85 51.98 28.79
CA THR A 353 -27.75 52.28 27.69
C THR A 353 -27.45 51.37 26.50
N CYS A 354 -28.50 50.94 25.79
CA CYS A 354 -28.38 50.16 24.56
C CYS A 354 -28.74 51.06 23.39
N ASN A 355 -27.90 51.09 22.36
CA ASN A 355 -28.13 51.89 21.15
C ASN A 355 -29.06 51.21 20.14
N LEU A 356 -29.57 50.01 20.44
CA LEU A 356 -30.59 49.34 19.63
C LEU A 356 -31.91 50.07 19.79
N LYS A 357 -32.53 50.41 18.66
CA LYS A 357 -33.84 51.06 18.64
C LYS A 357 -34.92 50.02 18.99
N PRO A 358 -35.97 50.38 19.75
CA PRO A 358 -37.10 49.49 19.97
C PRO A 358 -37.74 49.07 18.64
N ASN A 359 -38.26 47.84 18.56
CA ASN A 359 -38.99 47.29 17.41
C ASN A 359 -38.17 47.08 16.12
N THR A 360 -36.86 46.84 16.22
CA THR A 360 -36.07 46.33 15.08
C THR A 360 -35.85 44.83 15.20
N LYS A 361 -35.62 44.15 14.07
CA LYS A 361 -35.36 42.69 14.07
C LYS A 361 -34.13 42.32 14.91
N GLU A 362 -33.19 43.26 15.06
CA GLU A 362 -32.00 43.11 15.89
C GLU A 362 -32.27 43.28 17.40
N ALA A 363 -33.42 43.84 17.78
CA ALA A 363 -33.85 43.97 19.18
C ALA A 363 -34.66 42.75 19.68
N ASP A 364 -35.24 41.97 18.77
CA ASP A 364 -36.02 40.75 19.05
C ASP A 364 -35.16 39.46 19.04
N MET A 365 -33.87 39.57 18.71
CA MET A 365 -32.88 38.49 18.66
C MET A 365 -32.13 38.38 19.98
#